data_AF-A0A7X9IK72-F1
#
_entry.id   AF-A0A7X9IK72-F1
#
_cell.length_a   1.000
_cell.length_b   1.000
_cell.length_c   1.000
_cell.angle_alpha   90.00
_cell.angle_beta   90.00
_cell.angle_gamma   90.00
#
_symmetry.space_group_name_H-M   'P 1'
#
loop_
_entity.id
_entity.type
_entity.pdbx_description
1 polymer ?
#
loop_
_entity_poly.entity_id
_entity_poly.type
_entity_poly.pdbx_seq_one_letter_code
_entity_poly.pdbx_strand_id
1 'polypeptide(L)'
;MAYRKYHGVIVDPIMDTRMRLKQATQSVQDFGSTLNASSCDEALHILEGDQIVDVVFVTGRIPQQEFAEFVVEAKKTKQGQDSAYVLVLKSQTDSQSELASAMMAGADGILCEPYSVEQLVEITKLAARVRKERSDARERAAIGMIIDDVITQLDLVSFLKACGCEPGTSIKALRDLGDRIAMISSEHHEAYFEIIEEKMKDLPPPKKAFQTKVYGGASSRVRQQMEKRIYAELSARKKSDAKV
;
A
#
# COMPACT_ATOMS: atom_id res chain seq x y z
N MET A 1 26.60 4.12 13.61
CA MET A 1 25.87 3.78 12.36
C MET A 1 26.88 3.77 11.22
N ALA A 2 26.94 2.69 10.43
CA ALA A 2 27.80 2.67 9.25
C ALA A 2 27.30 3.72 8.25
N TYR A 3 28.21 4.50 7.67
CA TYR A 3 27.87 5.44 6.59
C TYR A 3 27.39 4.63 5.37
N ARG A 4 26.08 4.65 5.13
CA ARG A 4 25.49 4.05 3.93
C ARG A 4 25.69 5.01 2.76
N LYS A 5 26.20 4.50 1.65
CA LYS A 5 26.35 5.26 0.41
C LYS A 5 25.04 5.24 -0.40
N TYR A 6 24.80 6.32 -1.15
CA TYR A 6 23.64 6.46 -2.04
C TYR A 6 23.96 5.95 -3.43
N HIS A 7 23.07 5.11 -3.97
CA HIS A 7 23.18 4.54 -5.31
C HIS A 7 22.24 5.30 -6.26
N GLY A 8 22.74 5.63 -7.44
CA GLY A 8 22.02 6.46 -8.41
C GLY A 8 21.80 5.78 -9.76
N VAL A 9 20.75 6.18 -10.46
CA VAL A 9 20.54 5.92 -11.89
C VAL A 9 20.49 7.25 -12.62
N ILE A 10 21.23 7.41 -13.71
CA ILE A 10 21.20 8.61 -14.56
C ILE A 10 20.53 8.27 -15.88
N VAL A 11 19.40 8.92 -16.16
CA VAL A 11 18.61 8.78 -17.38
C VAL A 11 18.82 10.01 -18.27
N ASP A 12 19.62 9.86 -19.33
CA ASP A 12 19.83 10.89 -20.35
C ASP A 12 20.21 10.20 -21.67
N PRO A 13 19.62 10.53 -22.82
CA PRO A 13 20.01 9.91 -24.08
C PRO A 13 21.47 10.23 -24.49
N ILE A 14 22.04 11.34 -24.03
CA ILE A 14 23.40 11.76 -24.42
C ILE A 14 24.44 11.21 -23.45
N MET A 15 25.39 10.42 -23.97
CA MET A 15 26.42 9.76 -23.17
C MET A 15 27.33 10.74 -22.42
N ASP A 16 27.73 11.84 -23.06
CA ASP A 16 28.64 12.82 -22.46
C ASP A 16 28.06 13.49 -21.21
N THR A 17 26.76 13.80 -21.22
CA THR A 17 26.09 14.38 -20.04
C THR A 17 25.91 13.35 -18.93
N ARG A 18 25.58 12.09 -19.26
CA ARG A 18 25.59 10.99 -18.28
C ARG A 18 26.94 10.85 -17.60
N MET A 19 28.02 10.82 -18.39
CA MET A 19 29.37 10.64 -17.87
C MET A 19 29.82 11.83 -17.02
N ARG A 20 29.45 13.06 -17.39
CA ARG A 20 29.73 14.25 -16.59
C ARG A 20 29.04 14.21 -15.23
N LEU A 21 27.73 13.91 -15.21
CA LEU A 21 27.00 13.80 -13.95
C LEU A 21 27.53 12.65 -13.09
N LYS A 22 27.85 11.50 -13.69
CA LYS A 22 28.49 10.37 -13.00
C LYS A 22 29.85 10.73 -12.39
N GLN A 23 30.66 11.52 -13.07
CA GLN A 23 31.93 12.01 -12.52
C GLN A 23 31.70 13.00 -11.38
N ALA A 24 30.69 13.87 -11.51
CA ALA A 24 30.32 14.80 -10.44
C ALA A 24 29.84 14.05 -9.19
N THR A 25 28.97 13.05 -9.32
CA THR A 25 28.51 12.24 -8.17
C THR A 25 29.67 11.51 -7.49
N GLN A 26 30.66 11.02 -8.25
CA GLN A 26 31.86 10.36 -7.69
C GLN A 26 32.74 11.28 -6.82
N SER A 27 32.65 12.60 -7.00
CA SER A 27 33.38 13.57 -6.16
C SER A 27 32.77 13.75 -4.76
N VAL A 28 31.53 13.30 -4.56
CA VAL A 28 30.81 13.40 -3.30
C VAL A 28 30.94 12.09 -2.53
N GLN A 29 31.47 12.15 -1.30
CA GLN A 29 31.78 10.95 -0.50
C GLN A 29 30.55 10.08 -0.17
N ASP A 30 29.38 10.72 -0.06
CA ASP A 30 28.11 10.07 0.25
C ASP A 30 27.59 9.20 -0.91
N PHE A 31 28.02 9.45 -2.15
CA PHE A 31 27.61 8.64 -3.29
C PHE A 31 28.44 7.34 -3.40
N GLY A 32 27.73 6.28 -3.76
CA GLY A 32 28.24 4.93 -4.00
C GLY A 32 28.41 4.67 -5.49
N SER A 33 27.63 3.73 -6.02
CA SER A 33 27.62 3.45 -7.46
C SER A 33 26.55 4.27 -8.18
N THR A 34 26.87 4.68 -9.41
CA THR A 34 25.90 5.32 -10.31
C THR A 34 25.84 4.54 -11.62
N LEU A 35 24.65 4.08 -11.97
CA LEU A 35 24.33 3.42 -13.21
C LEU A 35 23.87 4.43 -14.25
N ASN A 36 24.10 4.12 -15.51
CA ASN A 36 23.70 4.96 -16.64
C ASN A 36 22.57 4.23 -17.38
N ALA A 37 21.54 4.97 -17.76
CA ALA A 37 20.47 4.54 -18.64
C ALA A 37 20.32 5.55 -19.77
N SER A 38 20.22 5.07 -20.99
CA SER A 38 20.04 5.88 -22.20
C SER A 38 18.57 6.25 -22.47
N SER A 39 17.63 5.54 -21.84
CA SER A 39 16.19 5.77 -21.95
C SER A 39 15.46 5.47 -20.64
N CYS A 40 14.20 5.92 -20.54
CA CYS A 40 13.31 5.58 -19.44
C CYS A 40 13.08 4.06 -19.33
N ASP A 41 12.95 3.34 -20.44
CA ASP A 41 12.78 1.88 -20.44
C ASP A 41 13.98 1.15 -19.85
N GLU A 42 15.20 1.56 -20.22
CA GLU A 42 16.42 0.98 -19.64
C GLU A 42 16.51 1.25 -18.13
N ALA A 43 16.10 2.45 -17.72
CA ALA A 43 16.02 2.81 -16.30
C ALA A 43 14.97 1.96 -15.55
N LEU A 44 13.82 1.68 -16.15
CA LEU A 44 12.81 0.78 -15.58
C LEU A 44 13.38 -0.63 -15.35
N HIS A 45 14.06 -1.20 -16.33
CA HIS A 45 14.70 -2.50 -16.18
C HIS A 45 15.75 -2.53 -15.06
N ILE A 46 16.48 -1.44 -14.84
CA ILE A 46 17.40 -1.31 -13.70
C ILE A 46 16.62 -1.30 -12.37
N LEU A 47 15.51 -0.57 -12.30
CA LEU A 47 14.67 -0.46 -11.10
C LEU A 47 13.88 -1.73 -10.76
N GLU A 48 13.61 -2.57 -11.76
CA GLU A 48 13.05 -3.92 -11.58
C GLU A 48 14.06 -4.90 -10.95
N GLY A 49 15.36 -4.60 -11.05
CA GLY A 49 16.41 -5.42 -10.49
C GLY A 49 16.51 -5.39 -8.97
N ASP A 50 17.40 -6.23 -8.44
CA ASP A 50 17.66 -6.33 -6.99
C ASP A 50 18.59 -5.23 -6.45
N GLN A 51 19.20 -4.44 -7.34
CA GLN A 51 20.11 -3.37 -6.92
C GLN A 51 19.33 -2.24 -6.27
N ILE A 52 19.81 -1.81 -5.10
CA ILE A 52 19.22 -0.68 -4.39
C ILE A 52 19.47 0.59 -5.22
N VAL A 53 18.39 1.34 -5.46
CA VAL A 53 18.46 2.69 -6.01
C VAL A 53 17.92 3.68 -4.99
N ASP A 54 18.67 4.74 -4.75
CA ASP A 54 18.31 5.82 -3.83
C ASP A 54 17.81 7.05 -4.58
N VAL A 55 18.40 7.33 -5.73
CA VAL A 55 18.10 8.50 -6.54
C VAL A 55 18.10 8.16 -8.03
N VAL A 56 17.14 8.72 -8.75
CA VAL A 56 17.03 8.64 -10.21
C VAL A 56 17.13 10.06 -10.76
N PHE A 57 18.25 10.35 -11.41
CA PHE A 57 18.46 11.60 -12.13
C PHE A 57 17.86 11.46 -13.53
N VAL A 58 16.94 12.33 -13.90
CA VAL A 58 16.33 12.33 -15.23
C VAL A 58 16.62 13.65 -15.92
N THR A 59 17.16 13.62 -17.13
CA THR A 59 17.45 14.84 -17.89
C THR A 59 16.17 15.59 -18.28
N GLY A 60 16.19 16.92 -18.24
CA GLY A 60 15.11 17.79 -18.72
C GLY A 60 14.92 17.76 -20.25
N ARG A 61 15.76 17.02 -20.99
CA ARG A 61 15.56 16.78 -22.42
C ARG A 61 14.46 15.77 -22.71
N ILE A 62 14.13 14.92 -21.75
CA ILE A 62 13.04 13.96 -21.88
C ILE A 62 11.73 14.75 -21.80
N PRO A 63 10.79 14.56 -22.74
CA PRO A 63 9.49 15.22 -22.71
C PRO A 63 8.81 15.02 -21.35
N GLN A 64 8.20 16.09 -20.83
CA GLN A 64 7.60 16.07 -19.49
C GLN A 64 6.53 14.96 -19.33
N GLN A 65 5.76 14.68 -20.38
CA GLN A 65 4.78 13.59 -20.37
C GLN A 65 5.45 12.23 -20.21
N GLU A 66 6.53 11.97 -20.96
CA GLU A 66 7.31 10.73 -20.87
C GLU A 66 7.95 10.60 -19.48
N PHE A 67 8.45 11.69 -18.91
CA PHE A 67 8.94 11.71 -17.53
C PHE A 67 7.84 11.35 -16.51
N ALA A 68 6.65 11.92 -16.64
CA ALA A 68 5.53 11.64 -15.74
C ALA A 68 5.10 10.16 -15.82
N GLU A 69 4.97 9.63 -17.04
CA GLU A 69 4.66 8.22 -17.28
C GLU A 69 5.75 7.30 -16.70
N PHE A 70 7.02 7.64 -16.92
CA PHE A 70 8.15 6.93 -16.34
C PHE A 70 8.11 6.91 -14.81
N VAL A 71 7.86 8.05 -14.14
CA VAL A 71 7.79 8.11 -12.67
C VAL A 71 6.64 7.25 -12.14
N VAL A 72 5.49 7.25 -12.82
CA VAL A 72 4.34 6.42 -12.44
C VAL A 72 4.68 4.93 -12.55
N GLU A 73 5.25 4.49 -13.68
CA GLU A 73 5.64 3.08 -13.87
C GLU A 73 6.78 2.69 -12.91
N ALA A 74 7.78 3.55 -12.75
CA ALA A 74 8.92 3.30 -11.88
C ALA A 74 8.48 3.12 -10.42
N LYS A 75 7.51 3.90 -9.94
CA LYS A 75 6.93 3.77 -8.58
C LYS A 75 6.17 2.45 -8.36
N LYS A 76 5.85 1.68 -9.39
CA LYS A 76 5.31 0.31 -9.24
C LYS A 76 6.40 -0.71 -8.91
N THR A 77 7.66 -0.40 -9.17
CA THR A 77 8.79 -1.28 -8.88
C THR A 77 9.23 -1.17 -7.41
N LYS A 78 9.86 -2.22 -6.89
CA LYS A 78 10.32 -2.26 -5.50
C LYS A 78 11.34 -1.15 -5.19
N GLN A 79 12.23 -0.83 -6.13
CA GLN A 79 13.27 0.19 -5.94
C GLN A 79 12.76 1.59 -6.24
N GLY A 80 11.94 1.75 -7.29
CA GLY A 80 11.45 3.06 -7.71
C GLY A 80 10.49 3.69 -6.70
N GLN A 81 9.66 2.90 -6.01
CA GLN A 81 8.79 3.44 -4.96
C GLN A 81 9.58 4.14 -3.84
N ASP A 82 10.83 3.75 -3.57
CA ASP A 82 11.67 4.32 -2.49
C ASP A 82 12.77 5.27 -2.98
N SER A 83 12.85 5.50 -4.30
CA SER A 83 13.86 6.35 -4.92
C SER A 83 13.39 7.80 -5.03
N ALA A 84 14.29 8.76 -4.80
CA ALA A 84 14.03 10.15 -5.13
C ALA A 84 14.23 10.42 -6.63
N TYR A 85 13.28 11.07 -7.28
CA TYR A 85 13.34 11.44 -8.68
C TYR A 85 13.79 12.89 -8.81
N VAL A 86 14.95 13.11 -9.44
CA VAL A 86 15.58 14.43 -9.56
C VAL A 86 15.64 14.82 -11.02
N LEU A 87 14.99 15.93 -11.38
CA LEU A 87 15.05 16.46 -12.74
C LEU A 87 16.33 17.29 -12.93
N VAL A 88 17.10 16.97 -13.97
CA VAL A 88 18.38 17.61 -14.29
C VAL A 88 18.19 18.63 -15.42
N LEU A 89 18.31 19.90 -15.09
CA LEU A 89 18.08 21.04 -15.99
C LEU A 89 19.40 21.65 -16.49
N LYS A 90 19.38 22.27 -17.67
CA LYS A 90 20.58 22.89 -18.25
C LYS A 90 20.96 24.20 -17.59
N SER A 91 19.98 24.95 -17.08
CA SER A 91 20.20 26.26 -16.48
C SER A 91 19.19 26.51 -15.38
N GLN A 92 19.55 27.34 -14.40
CA GLN A 92 18.61 27.83 -13.39
C GLN A 92 17.57 28.80 -13.96
N THR A 93 17.77 29.29 -15.19
CA THR A 93 16.81 30.17 -15.89
C THR A 93 15.63 29.44 -16.51
N ASP A 94 15.61 28.10 -16.46
CA ASP A 94 14.47 27.31 -16.92
C ASP A 94 13.23 27.72 -16.09
N SER A 95 12.10 27.86 -16.77
CA SER A 95 10.97 28.66 -16.29
C SER A 95 10.40 28.11 -14.97
N GLN A 96 10.00 28.97 -14.02
CA GLN A 96 9.31 28.53 -12.79
C GLN A 96 8.09 27.62 -13.08
N SER A 97 7.47 27.80 -14.25
CA SER A 97 6.42 26.92 -14.77
C SER A 97 6.90 25.48 -15.02
N GLU A 98 8.09 25.28 -15.59
CA GLU A 98 8.66 23.94 -15.81
C GLU A 98 9.03 23.27 -14.49
N LEU A 99 9.52 24.03 -13.51
CA LEU A 99 9.73 23.55 -12.14
C LEU A 99 8.41 23.05 -11.52
N ALA A 100 7.36 23.87 -11.56
CA ALA A 100 6.06 23.48 -11.02
C ALA A 100 5.48 22.27 -11.74
N SER A 101 5.63 22.22 -13.06
CA SER A 101 5.13 21.12 -13.88
C SER A 101 5.88 19.80 -13.62
N ALA A 102 7.21 19.87 -13.41
CA ALA A 102 8.04 18.74 -13.03
C ALA A 102 7.67 18.18 -11.64
N MET A 103 7.42 19.07 -10.66
CA MET A 103 6.98 18.67 -9.33
C MET A 103 5.61 17.98 -9.37
N MET A 104 4.68 18.50 -10.18
CA MET A 104 3.38 17.83 -10.42
C MET A 104 3.52 16.48 -11.13
N ALA A 105 4.53 16.33 -11.99
CA ALA A 105 4.88 15.06 -12.62
C ALA A 105 5.55 14.05 -11.65
N GLY A 106 5.81 14.46 -10.40
CA GLY A 106 6.32 13.60 -9.35
C GLY A 106 7.83 13.64 -9.15
N ALA A 107 8.52 14.68 -9.66
CA ALA A 107 9.89 14.98 -9.25
C ALA A 107 9.93 15.35 -7.76
N ASP A 108 10.90 14.82 -7.03
CA ASP A 108 11.16 15.15 -5.63
C ASP A 108 12.15 16.32 -5.49
N GLY A 109 12.96 16.58 -6.54
CA GLY A 109 13.98 17.62 -6.55
C GLY A 109 14.46 17.98 -7.94
N ILE A 110 15.30 19.02 -8.02
CA ILE A 110 15.91 19.49 -9.25
C ILE A 110 17.41 19.71 -9.05
N LEU A 111 18.17 19.49 -10.10
CA LEU A 111 19.59 19.76 -10.19
C LEU A 111 19.87 20.54 -11.47
N CYS A 112 20.58 21.67 -11.40
CA CYS A 112 20.90 22.47 -12.58
C CYS A 112 22.37 22.36 -12.95
N GLU A 113 22.69 22.36 -14.25
CA GLU A 113 24.05 22.51 -14.75
C GLU A 113 24.53 23.98 -14.65
N PRO A 114 25.81 24.23 -14.33
CA PRO A 114 26.82 23.27 -13.87
C PRO A 114 26.58 22.81 -12.42
N TYR A 115 26.87 21.53 -12.14
CA TYR A 115 26.61 20.92 -10.83
C TYR A 115 27.64 21.39 -9.80
N SER A 116 27.17 21.83 -8.63
CA SER A 116 28.03 22.05 -7.47
C SER A 116 28.08 20.82 -6.56
N VAL A 117 29.17 20.67 -5.80
CA VAL A 117 29.30 19.61 -4.79
C VAL A 117 28.22 19.76 -3.71
N GLU A 118 27.91 21.01 -3.31
CA GLU A 118 26.87 21.29 -2.32
C GLU A 118 25.50 20.83 -2.80
N GLN A 119 25.13 21.11 -4.05
CA GLN A 119 23.85 20.67 -4.63
C GLN A 119 23.72 19.15 -4.61
N LEU A 120 24.79 18.42 -4.97
CA LEU A 120 24.77 16.96 -4.95
C LEU A 120 24.65 16.40 -3.53
N VAL A 121 25.26 17.06 -2.52
CA VAL A 121 25.08 16.71 -1.10
C VAL A 121 23.65 17.01 -0.62
N GLU A 122 23.00 18.05 -1.15
CA GLU A 122 21.59 18.29 -0.87
C GLU A 122 20.69 17.21 -1.47
N ILE A 123 21.02 16.72 -2.67
CA ILE A 123 20.31 15.59 -3.28
C ILE A 123 20.42 14.32 -2.45
N THR A 124 21.57 14.01 -1.82
CA THR A 124 21.68 12.83 -0.94
C THR A 124 20.79 12.96 0.30
N LYS A 125 20.72 14.16 0.90
CA LYS A 125 19.81 14.45 2.02
C LYS A 125 18.34 14.35 1.62
N LEU A 126 18.01 14.82 0.42
CA LEU A 126 16.67 14.68 -0.16
C LEU A 126 16.32 13.20 -0.34
N ALA A 127 17.20 12.40 -0.95
CA ALA A 127 16.99 10.98 -1.15
C ALA A 127 16.78 10.23 0.19
N ALA A 128 17.54 10.59 1.21
CA ALA A 128 17.36 10.06 2.57
C ALA A 128 15.97 10.36 3.14
N ARG A 129 15.53 11.61 2.99
CA ARG A 129 14.23 12.08 3.46
C ARG A 129 13.09 11.38 2.74
N VAL A 130 13.12 11.37 1.40
CA VAL A 130 12.09 10.74 0.56
C VAL A 130 11.96 9.26 0.90
N ARG A 131 13.08 8.53 0.99
CA ARG A 131 13.03 7.12 1.37
C ARG A 131 12.39 6.93 2.76
N LYS A 132 12.79 7.74 3.74
CA LYS A 132 12.24 7.66 5.09
C LYS A 132 10.73 7.90 5.06
N GLU A 133 10.28 9.01 4.49
CA GLU A 133 8.86 9.37 4.40
C GLU A 133 8.03 8.29 3.70
N ARG A 134 8.53 7.71 2.60
CA ARG A 134 7.83 6.64 1.88
C ARG A 134 7.86 5.31 2.63
N SER A 135 8.93 5.00 3.35
CA SER A 135 8.98 3.86 4.26
C SER A 135 7.94 4.00 5.37
N ASP A 136 7.92 5.16 6.03
CA ASP A 136 6.98 5.47 7.12
C ASP A 136 5.53 5.43 6.61
N ALA A 137 5.26 5.96 5.40
CA ALA A 137 3.92 5.91 4.80
C ALA A 137 3.45 4.47 4.51
N ARG A 138 4.33 3.61 4.00
CA ARG A 138 4.00 2.18 3.77
C ARG A 138 3.77 1.44 5.07
N GLU A 139 4.58 1.72 6.07
CA GLU A 139 4.40 1.15 7.40
C GLU A 139 3.05 1.56 8.00
N ARG A 140 2.71 2.85 7.95
CA ARG A 140 1.39 3.35 8.37
C ARG A 140 0.26 2.65 7.59
N ALA A 141 0.41 2.47 6.29
CA ALA A 141 -0.59 1.76 5.48
C ALA A 141 -0.75 0.28 5.90
N ALA A 142 0.35 -0.43 6.16
CA ALA A 142 0.33 -1.81 6.62
C ALA A 142 -0.31 -1.95 8.01
N ILE A 143 0.02 -1.05 8.93
CA ILE A 143 -0.61 -0.97 10.25
C ILE A 143 -2.12 -0.69 10.10
N GLY A 144 -2.50 0.23 9.22
CA GLY A 144 -3.90 0.53 8.92
C GLY A 144 -4.69 -0.69 8.44
N MET A 145 -4.10 -1.53 7.59
CA MET A 145 -4.74 -2.78 7.14
C MET A 145 -4.97 -3.76 8.31
N ILE A 146 -4.01 -3.90 9.23
CA ILE A 146 -4.16 -4.76 10.41
C ILE A 146 -5.27 -4.23 11.33
N ILE A 147 -5.34 -2.92 11.52
CA ILE A 147 -6.39 -2.28 12.33
C ILE A 147 -7.76 -2.49 11.69
N ASP A 148 -7.89 -2.36 10.37
CA ASP A 148 -9.13 -2.63 9.64
C ASP A 148 -9.61 -4.09 9.84
N ASP A 149 -8.68 -5.05 9.82
CA ASP A 149 -8.97 -6.45 10.12
C ASP A 149 -9.43 -6.65 11.57
N VAL A 150 -8.78 -5.99 12.53
CA VAL A 150 -9.16 -6.05 13.96
C VAL A 150 -10.55 -5.49 14.19
N ILE A 151 -10.86 -4.34 13.61
CA ILE A 151 -12.18 -3.71 13.71
C ILE A 151 -13.24 -4.66 13.13
N THR A 152 -13.02 -5.17 11.93
CA THR A 152 -13.95 -6.09 11.26
C THR A 152 -14.19 -7.35 12.10
N GLN A 153 -13.12 -7.89 12.69
CA GLN A 153 -13.20 -9.09 13.49
C GLN A 153 -13.86 -8.85 14.86
N LEU A 154 -13.62 -7.69 15.47
CA LEU A 154 -14.25 -7.26 16.71
C LEU A 154 -15.76 -7.07 16.51
N ASP A 155 -16.17 -6.45 15.41
CA ASP A 155 -17.56 -6.29 15.02
C ASP A 155 -18.25 -7.65 14.83
N LEU A 156 -17.58 -8.59 14.17
CA LEU A 156 -18.09 -9.95 13.99
C LEU A 156 -18.29 -10.67 15.33
N VAL A 157 -17.29 -10.63 16.21
CA VAL A 157 -17.38 -11.25 17.55
C VAL A 157 -18.53 -10.63 18.35
N SER A 158 -18.64 -9.30 18.33
CA SER A 158 -19.70 -8.56 19.03
C SER A 158 -21.09 -8.92 18.48
N PHE A 159 -21.21 -9.02 17.16
CA PHE A 159 -22.45 -9.43 16.49
C PHE A 159 -22.87 -10.86 16.87
N LEU A 160 -21.94 -11.82 16.81
CA LEU A 160 -22.22 -13.22 17.16
C LEU A 160 -22.65 -13.35 18.61
N LYS A 161 -21.97 -12.65 19.54
CA LYS A 161 -22.35 -12.61 20.96
C LYS A 161 -23.73 -12.01 21.15
N ALA A 162 -24.05 -10.90 20.48
CA ALA A 162 -25.37 -10.27 20.56
C ALA A 162 -26.49 -11.19 20.04
N CYS A 163 -26.20 -12.05 19.06
CA CYS A 163 -27.13 -13.04 18.53
C CYS A 163 -27.24 -14.33 19.38
N GLY A 164 -26.48 -14.45 20.47
CA GLY A 164 -26.42 -15.67 21.27
C GLY A 164 -25.67 -16.84 20.58
N CYS A 165 -24.91 -16.56 19.53
CA CYS A 165 -24.06 -17.55 18.86
C CYS A 165 -22.72 -17.70 19.61
N GLU A 166 -22.12 -18.90 19.53
CA GLU A 166 -20.77 -19.13 20.06
C GLU A 166 -19.70 -18.61 19.06
N PRO A 167 -18.85 -17.64 19.43
CA PRO A 167 -17.89 -17.04 18.50
C PRO A 167 -16.50 -17.69 18.55
N GLY A 168 -16.38 -18.98 18.92
CA GLY A 168 -15.09 -19.61 19.27
C GLY A 168 -13.98 -19.40 18.24
N THR A 169 -14.26 -19.65 16.96
CA THR A 169 -13.30 -19.41 15.86
C THR A 169 -12.99 -17.93 15.66
N SER A 170 -13.98 -17.07 15.84
CA SER A 170 -13.84 -15.62 15.66
C SER A 170 -13.02 -14.97 16.78
N ILE A 171 -13.18 -15.43 18.02
CA ILE A 171 -12.34 -15.00 19.15
C ILE A 171 -10.90 -15.44 18.95
N LYS A 172 -10.68 -16.66 18.44
CA LYS A 172 -9.33 -17.13 18.13
C LYS A 172 -8.66 -16.23 17.09
N ALA A 173 -9.34 -15.92 15.98
CA ALA A 173 -8.82 -15.03 14.96
C ALA A 173 -8.53 -13.61 15.51
N LEU A 174 -9.39 -13.08 16.38
CA LEU A 174 -9.16 -11.79 17.03
C LEU A 174 -7.91 -11.81 17.93
N ARG A 175 -7.68 -12.91 18.66
CA ARG A 175 -6.47 -13.09 19.47
C ARG A 175 -5.23 -13.16 18.59
N ASP A 176 -5.27 -13.94 17.50
CA ASP A 176 -4.16 -14.07 16.56
C ASP A 176 -3.80 -12.70 15.94
N LEU A 177 -4.79 -11.83 15.67
CA LEU A 177 -4.56 -10.45 15.24
C LEU A 177 -3.93 -9.57 16.34
N GLY A 178 -4.39 -9.72 17.59
CA GLY A 178 -3.80 -9.03 18.75
C GLY A 178 -2.33 -9.41 18.96
N ASP A 179 -1.99 -10.69 18.80
CA ASP A 179 -0.60 -11.16 18.89
C ASP A 179 0.26 -10.59 17.76
N ARG A 180 -0.27 -10.44 16.54
CA ARG A 180 0.44 -9.77 15.43
C ARG A 180 0.73 -8.31 15.73
N ILE A 181 -0.22 -7.59 16.33
CA ILE A 181 -0.01 -6.19 16.76
C ILE A 181 1.07 -6.13 17.84
N ALA A 182 1.05 -7.04 18.81
CA ALA A 182 2.05 -7.08 19.88
C ALA A 182 3.47 -7.39 19.36
N MET A 183 3.60 -7.97 18.16
CA MET A 183 4.89 -8.19 17.49
C MET A 183 5.41 -6.96 16.74
N ILE A 184 4.58 -5.94 16.50
CA ILE A 184 5.03 -4.68 15.87
C ILE A 184 5.99 -3.99 16.84
N SER A 185 7.11 -3.48 16.32
CA SER A 185 8.15 -2.87 17.14
C SER A 185 7.62 -1.69 17.97
N SER A 186 8.14 -1.51 19.18
CA SER A 186 7.73 -0.42 20.08
C SER A 186 7.95 0.98 19.51
N GLU A 187 8.82 1.11 18.50
CA GLU A 187 9.09 2.38 17.82
C GLU A 187 7.89 2.88 17.02
N HIS A 188 6.92 2.02 16.69
CA HIS A 188 5.77 2.37 15.85
C HIS A 188 4.45 2.49 16.62
N HIS A 189 4.49 2.41 17.96
CA HIS A 189 3.29 2.50 18.79
C HIS A 189 2.56 3.83 18.65
N GLU A 190 3.29 4.95 18.47
CA GLU A 190 2.67 6.26 18.29
C GLU A 190 1.83 6.32 17.01
N ALA A 191 2.41 5.89 15.87
CA ALA A 191 1.70 5.79 14.60
C ALA A 191 0.48 4.85 14.70
N TYR A 192 0.59 3.76 15.45
CA TYR A 192 -0.53 2.84 15.70
C TYR A 192 -1.70 3.53 16.41
N PHE A 193 -1.45 4.28 17.48
CA PHE A 193 -2.52 4.99 18.19
C PHE A 193 -3.18 6.06 17.33
N GLU A 194 -2.39 6.81 16.55
CA GLU A 194 -2.93 7.80 15.61
C GLU A 194 -3.90 7.15 14.60
N ILE A 195 -3.50 6.03 14.00
CA ILE A 195 -4.32 5.33 12.99
C ILE A 195 -5.60 4.78 13.64
N ILE A 196 -5.51 4.23 14.85
CA ILE A 196 -6.71 3.78 15.58
C ILE A 196 -7.65 4.94 15.85
N GLU A 197 -7.14 6.07 16.34
CA GLU A 197 -7.97 7.24 16.61
C GLU A 197 -8.67 7.75 15.36
N GLU A 198 -7.95 7.81 14.23
CA GLU A 198 -8.52 8.18 12.93
C GLU A 198 -9.62 7.21 12.50
N LYS A 199 -9.31 5.91 12.45
CA LYS A 199 -10.23 4.87 11.98
C LYS A 199 -11.47 4.77 12.87
N MET A 200 -11.31 4.81 14.19
CA MET A 200 -12.42 4.65 15.14
C MET A 200 -13.39 5.83 15.13
N LYS A 201 -12.95 7.05 14.78
CA LYS A 201 -13.83 8.23 14.66
C LYS A 201 -14.86 8.07 13.55
N ASP A 202 -14.48 7.39 12.46
CA ASP A 202 -15.31 7.24 11.27
C ASP A 202 -16.10 5.91 11.24
N LEU A 203 -16.02 5.10 12.29
CA LEU A 203 -16.71 3.81 12.30
C LEU A 203 -18.23 3.98 12.35
N PRO A 204 -18.97 3.31 11.45
CA PRO A 204 -20.42 3.28 11.55
C PRO A 204 -20.83 2.53 12.83
N PRO A 205 -21.99 2.86 13.42
CA PRO A 205 -22.51 2.09 14.54
C PRO A 205 -22.68 0.62 14.11
N PRO A 206 -22.45 -0.34 15.04
CA PRO A 206 -22.58 -1.76 14.74
C PRO A 206 -23.94 -2.04 14.09
N LYS A 207 -23.94 -2.84 13.01
CA LYS A 207 -25.17 -3.25 12.36
C LYS A 207 -26.05 -3.90 13.42
N LYS A 208 -27.26 -3.35 13.62
CA LYS A 208 -28.25 -3.94 14.52
C LYS A 208 -28.33 -5.42 14.17
N ALA A 209 -28.18 -6.28 15.17
CA ALA A 209 -28.47 -7.69 15.00
C ALA A 209 -29.82 -7.74 14.29
N PHE A 210 -29.82 -8.21 13.03
CA PHE A 210 -31.08 -8.55 12.39
C PHE A 210 -31.77 -9.37 13.45
N GLN A 211 -32.96 -8.94 13.89
CA GLN A 211 -33.80 -9.77 14.73
C GLN A 211 -33.89 -11.07 13.94
N THR A 212 -33.04 -12.03 14.30
CA THR A 212 -32.96 -13.34 13.68
C THR A 212 -34.35 -13.81 13.97
N LYS A 213 -35.23 -13.73 12.97
CA LYS A 213 -36.62 -14.14 13.13
C LYS A 213 -36.48 -15.55 13.65
N VAL A 214 -36.70 -15.70 14.95
CA VAL A 214 -36.40 -16.94 15.67
C VAL A 214 -37.09 -17.98 14.83
N TYR A 215 -36.32 -18.91 14.27
CA TYR A 215 -36.84 -19.83 13.28
C TYR A 215 -38.06 -20.53 13.91
N GLY A 216 -39.26 -20.13 13.50
CA GLY A 216 -40.52 -20.51 14.16
C GLY A 216 -40.94 -21.96 13.91
N GLY A 217 -40.00 -22.78 13.45
CA GLY A 217 -40.21 -24.10 12.89
C GLY A 217 -40.48 -24.06 11.38
N ALA A 218 -40.83 -25.23 10.85
CA ALA A 218 -41.16 -25.42 9.45
C ALA A 218 -42.23 -24.43 8.97
N SER A 219 -42.07 -23.90 7.74
CA SER A 219 -43.01 -22.92 7.19
C SER A 219 -44.45 -23.47 7.20
N SER A 220 -45.44 -22.59 7.30
CA SER A 220 -46.88 -22.95 7.25
C SER A 220 -47.19 -23.90 6.08
N ARG A 221 -46.56 -23.66 4.92
CA ARG A 221 -46.70 -24.50 3.73
C ARG A 221 -46.14 -25.91 3.92
N VAL A 222 -44.99 -26.05 4.59
CA VAL A 222 -44.40 -27.35 4.93
C VAL A 222 -45.22 -28.07 6.00
N ARG A 223 -45.72 -27.35 7.02
CA ARG A 223 -46.66 -27.93 8.01
C ARG A 223 -47.92 -28.47 7.34
N GLN A 224 -48.57 -27.69 6.46
CA GLN A 224 -49.75 -28.14 5.74
C GLN A 224 -49.48 -29.34 4.81
N GLN A 225 -48.32 -29.38 4.16
CA GLN A 225 -47.95 -30.55 3.35
C GLN A 225 -47.72 -31.79 4.22
N MET A 226 -47.05 -31.66 5.36
CA MET A 226 -46.87 -32.78 6.30
C MET A 226 -48.20 -33.24 6.88
N GLU A 227 -49.07 -32.33 7.31
CA GLU A 227 -50.41 -32.64 7.82
C GLU A 227 -51.24 -33.38 6.77
N LYS A 228 -51.25 -32.92 5.50
CA LYS A 228 -51.93 -33.62 4.41
C LYS A 228 -51.37 -35.03 4.18
N ARG A 229 -50.06 -35.21 4.25
CA ARG A 229 -49.42 -36.52 4.09
C ARG A 229 -49.81 -37.48 5.22
N ILE A 230 -49.76 -37.01 6.47
CA ILE A 230 -50.16 -37.77 7.65
C ILE A 230 -51.65 -38.17 7.57
N TYR A 231 -52.52 -37.25 7.14
CA TYR A 231 -53.95 -37.54 6.97
C TYR A 231 -54.19 -38.61 5.90
N ALA A 232 -53.47 -38.55 4.78
CA ALA A 232 -53.56 -39.55 3.72
C ALA A 232 -53.15 -40.94 4.23
N GLU A 233 -52.04 -41.05 4.97
CA GLU A 233 -51.56 -42.31 5.55
C GLU A 233 -52.55 -42.90 6.58
N LEU A 234 -53.10 -42.09 7.48
CA LEU A 234 -54.10 -42.53 8.45
C LEU A 234 -55.40 -43.00 7.78
N SER A 235 -55.84 -42.30 6.74
CA SER A 235 -57.03 -42.70 5.97
C SER A 235 -56.83 -43.99 5.20
N ALA A 236 -55.60 -44.25 4.72
CA ALA A 236 -55.23 -45.50 4.06
C ALA A 236 -55.23 -46.68 5.05
N ARG A 237 -54.70 -46.49 6.27
CA ARG A 237 -54.73 -47.51 7.34
C ARG A 237 -56.16 -47.85 7.80
N LYS A 238 -57.03 -46.86 7.99
CA LYS A 238 -58.44 -47.16 8.35
C LYS A 238 -59.17 -47.98 7.28
N LYS A 239 -58.84 -47.78 6.00
CA LYS A 239 -59.41 -48.57 4.90
C LYS A 239 -58.83 -49.99 4.81
N SER A 240 -57.59 -50.21 5.24
CA SER A 240 -57.05 -51.58 5.35
C SER A 240 -57.67 -52.34 6.50
N ASP A 241 -57.91 -51.67 7.63
CA ASP A 241 -58.44 -52.32 8.85
C ASP A 241 -59.95 -52.60 8.76
N ALA A 242 -60.72 -51.84 7.97
CA ALA A 242 -62.14 -52.09 7.73
C ALA A 242 -62.44 -53.19 6.68
N LYS A 243 -61.39 -53.80 6.10
CA LYS A 243 -61.49 -54.90 5.12
C LYS A 243 -61.16 -56.27 5.72
N VAL A 244 -60.97 -56.33 7.03
CA VAL A 244 -60.82 -57.57 7.83
C VAL A 244 -62.13 -57.82 8.57
#